data_AF-A0AAD0U0Y4-F1
#
_entry.id   AF-A0AAD0U0Y4-F1
#
_cell.length_a   1.000
_cell.length_b   1.000
_cell.length_c   1.000
_cell.angle_alpha   90.00
_cell.angle_beta   90.00
_cell.angle_gamma   90.00
#
_symmetry.space_group_name_H-M   'P 1'
#
loop_
_entity.id
_entity.type
_entity.pdbx_description
1 polymer ?
#
loop_
_entity_poly.entity_id
_entity_poly.type
_entity_poly.pdbx_seq_one_letter_code
_entity_poly.pdbx_strand_id
1 'polypeptide(L)'
;MCFEPVRKYQLSLPFPSGLGVDWSNFGGPREIFIINSILDDWPLILSEIQPDLKPLVRQGAICMFLWGLKLDGELRKKLASNGTHLGPDDVCRMMLFFAQNKFRIFDAKSKSEELGMPYIMKILRFEGDFCSACKKHRVGDYSLSEVPEIPLADCRCKGGCTISLSEALDINKVTTI
;
A
#
# COMPACT_ATOMS: atom_id res chain seq x y z
N MET A 1 9.20 -11.98 -19.14
CA MET A 1 10.18 -13.04 -18.82
C MET A 1 11.08 -12.64 -17.63
N CYS A 2 10.52 -12.20 -16.49
CA CYS A 2 11.31 -11.77 -15.32
C CYS A 2 11.14 -12.65 -14.07
N PHE A 3 10.32 -13.70 -14.13
CA PHE A 3 9.97 -14.51 -12.95
C PHE A 3 10.61 -15.91 -12.90
N GLU A 4 11.22 -16.37 -14.00
CA GLU A 4 11.81 -17.71 -14.09
C GLU A 4 13.06 -17.91 -13.21
N PRO A 5 13.95 -16.92 -13.05
CA PRO A 5 15.07 -17.02 -12.11
C PRO A 5 14.63 -17.10 -10.66
N VAL A 6 13.59 -16.35 -10.29
CA VAL A 6 13.01 -16.32 -8.93
C VAL A 6 12.40 -17.68 -8.59
N ARG A 7 11.64 -18.26 -9.52
CA ARG A 7 11.02 -19.58 -9.34
C ARG A 7 12.05 -20.69 -9.17
N LYS A 8 13.11 -20.69 -9.99
CA LYS A 8 14.21 -21.68 -9.84
C LYS A 8 14.95 -21.54 -8.51
N TYR A 9 15.21 -20.30 -8.07
CA TYR A 9 15.82 -20.04 -6.78
C TYR A 9 14.93 -20.52 -5.62
N GLN A 10 13.62 -20.23 -5.64
CA GLN A 10 12.68 -20.67 -4.61
C GLN A 10 12.57 -22.19 -4.50
N LEU A 11 12.57 -22.91 -5.63
CA LEU A 11 12.55 -24.38 -5.66
C LEU A 11 13.87 -25.02 -5.18
N SER A 12 14.97 -24.26 -5.15
CA SER A 12 16.27 -24.75 -4.69
C SER A 12 16.48 -24.64 -3.19
N LEU A 13 15.59 -23.95 -2.47
CA LEU A 13 15.70 -23.78 -1.03
C LEU A 13 15.28 -25.09 -0.31
N PRO A 14 16.06 -25.54 0.70
CA PRO A 14 15.76 -26.77 1.46
C PRO A 14 14.46 -26.68 2.27
N PHE A 15 13.93 -25.48 2.45
CA PHE A 15 12.58 -25.20 2.93
C PHE A 15 11.92 -24.19 1.99
N PRO A 16 10.61 -24.31 1.70
CA PRO A 16 9.91 -23.27 0.95
C PRO A 16 10.07 -21.93 1.69
N SER A 17 10.41 -20.87 0.96
CA SER A 17 10.51 -19.53 1.53
C SER A 17 9.19 -19.16 2.19
N GLY A 18 9.17 -18.89 3.49
CA GLY A 18 7.93 -18.57 4.21
C GLY A 18 7.28 -19.80 4.84
N LEU A 19 7.63 -20.07 6.09
CA LEU A 19 6.71 -20.73 7.01
C LEU A 19 5.40 -19.93 7.01
N GLY A 20 4.35 -20.44 6.36
CA GLY A 20 3.02 -19.83 6.31
C GLY A 20 2.65 -19.03 5.05
N VAL A 21 3.47 -19.04 3.99
CA VAL A 21 3.09 -18.41 2.70
C VAL A 21 2.77 -19.50 1.69
N ASP A 22 1.50 -19.61 1.31
CA ASP A 22 1.06 -20.47 0.23
C ASP A 22 1.36 -19.83 -1.14
N TRP A 23 2.51 -20.18 -1.71
CA TRP A 23 2.92 -19.70 -3.03
C TRP A 23 2.04 -20.19 -4.17
N SER A 24 1.20 -21.21 -3.97
CA SER A 24 0.31 -21.70 -5.02
C SER A 24 -0.77 -20.69 -5.39
N ASN A 25 -1.11 -19.80 -4.45
CA ASN A 25 -2.05 -18.70 -4.63
C ASN A 25 -1.36 -17.33 -4.79
N PHE A 26 -0.02 -17.28 -4.84
CA PHE A 26 0.74 -16.06 -4.97
C PHE A 26 1.07 -15.76 -6.44
N GLY A 27 0.96 -14.48 -6.84
CA GLY A 27 1.17 -14.06 -8.24
C GLY A 27 -0.12 -13.84 -9.03
N GLY A 28 -1.25 -13.67 -8.34
CA GLY A 28 -2.49 -13.20 -8.95
C GLY A 28 -2.39 -11.74 -9.41
N PRO A 29 -3.42 -11.23 -10.12
CA PRO A 29 -3.45 -9.85 -10.62
C PRO A 29 -3.22 -8.81 -9.52
N ARG A 30 -3.71 -9.07 -8.31
CA ARG A 30 -3.53 -8.21 -7.14
C ARG A 30 -2.07 -8.10 -6.71
N GLU A 31 -1.39 -9.23 -6.55
CA GLU A 31 -0.01 -9.27 -6.07
C GLU A 31 0.92 -8.60 -7.10
N ILE A 32 0.71 -8.89 -8.39
CA ILE A 32 1.45 -8.26 -9.49
C ILE A 32 1.23 -6.75 -9.48
N PHE A 33 -0.02 -6.29 -9.34
CA PHE A 33 -0.33 -4.86 -9.29
C PHE A 33 0.37 -4.17 -8.11
N ILE A 34 0.29 -4.76 -6.92
CA ILE A 34 0.88 -4.17 -5.70
C ILE A 34 2.41 -4.09 -5.82
N ILE A 35 3.06 -5.17 -6.26
CA ILE A 35 4.53 -5.18 -6.43
C ILE A 35 4.96 -4.16 -7.49
N ASN A 36 4.29 -4.11 -8.63
CA ASN A 36 4.59 -3.13 -9.68
C ASN A 36 4.38 -1.70 -9.17
N SER A 37 3.30 -1.43 -8.43
CA SER A 37 3.08 -0.13 -7.81
C SER A 37 4.20 0.25 -6.83
N ILE A 38 4.78 -0.72 -6.11
CA ILE A 38 5.93 -0.45 -5.24
C ILE A 38 7.20 -0.13 -6.06
N LEU A 39 7.40 -0.79 -7.19
CA LEU A 39 8.58 -0.61 -8.03
C LEU A 39 8.54 0.68 -8.85
N ASP A 40 7.37 1.01 -9.39
CA ASP A 40 7.21 2.04 -10.42
C ASP A 40 6.86 3.42 -9.84
N ASP A 41 6.09 3.46 -8.75
CA ASP A 41 5.62 4.70 -8.16
C ASP A 41 6.44 5.14 -6.93
N TRP A 42 6.12 6.33 -6.41
CA TRP A 42 6.66 6.85 -5.16
C TRP A 42 5.65 7.78 -4.46
N PRO A 43 5.19 7.46 -3.23
CA PRO A 43 4.19 8.26 -2.54
C PRO A 43 4.77 9.59 -2.03
N LEU A 44 3.94 10.62 -2.04
CA LEU A 44 4.32 11.99 -1.68
C LEU A 44 4.75 12.13 -0.22
N ILE A 45 4.18 11.32 0.69
CA ILE A 45 4.59 11.30 2.11
C ILE A 45 6.07 10.89 2.28
N LEU A 46 6.64 10.18 1.31
CA LEU A 46 8.04 9.73 1.31
C LEU A 46 8.93 10.58 0.39
N SER A 47 8.46 11.74 -0.07
CA SER A 47 9.19 12.61 -1.01
C SER A 47 10.55 13.08 -0.48
N GLU A 48 10.68 13.21 0.85
CA GLU A 48 11.90 13.65 1.55
C GLU A 48 12.97 12.55 1.66
N ILE A 49 12.66 11.29 1.33
CA ILE A 49 13.63 10.18 1.40
C ILE A 49 14.70 10.34 0.32
N GLN A 50 15.96 10.23 0.74
CA GLN A 50 17.11 10.35 -0.13
C GLN A 50 17.10 9.28 -1.24
N PRO A 51 17.52 9.61 -2.48
CA PRO A 51 17.45 8.71 -3.63
C PRO A 51 18.14 7.34 -3.42
N ASP A 52 19.25 7.30 -2.69
CA ASP A 52 20.02 6.11 -2.37
C ASP A 52 19.28 5.15 -1.40
N LEU A 53 18.36 5.68 -0.60
CA LEU A 53 17.53 4.89 0.32
C LEU A 53 16.24 4.37 -0.32
N LYS A 54 15.80 4.94 -1.45
CA LYS A 54 14.55 4.51 -2.12
C LYS A 54 14.52 3.02 -2.47
N PRO A 55 15.59 2.40 -3.00
CA PRO A 55 15.62 0.96 -3.25
C PRO A 55 15.42 0.13 -1.98
N LEU A 56 15.97 0.57 -0.84
CA LEU A 56 15.85 -0.12 0.44
C LEU A 56 14.41 -0.03 0.98
N VAL A 57 13.75 1.11 0.82
CA VAL A 57 12.32 1.26 1.19
C VAL A 57 11.44 0.35 0.33
N ARG A 58 11.69 0.29 -0.98
CA ARG A 58 10.97 -0.62 -1.89
C ARG A 58 11.17 -2.08 -1.50
N GLN A 59 12.42 -2.47 -1.24
CA GLN A 59 12.75 -3.80 -0.75
C GLN A 59 11.98 -4.10 0.55
N GLY A 60 12.02 -3.20 1.52
CA GLY A 60 11.31 -3.37 2.79
C GLY A 60 9.79 -3.49 2.62
N ALA A 61 9.19 -2.69 1.74
CA ALA A 61 7.76 -2.75 1.44
C ALA A 61 7.36 -4.08 0.77
N ILE A 62 8.17 -4.58 -0.16
CA ILE A 62 7.97 -5.90 -0.79
C ILE A 62 8.13 -7.00 0.26
N CYS A 63 9.17 -6.95 1.11
CA CYS A 63 9.34 -7.89 2.21
C CYS A 63 8.12 -7.88 3.13
N MET A 64 7.60 -6.70 3.46
CA MET A 64 6.41 -6.57 4.30
C MET A 64 5.16 -7.17 3.66
N PHE A 65 5.01 -7.03 2.34
CA PHE A 65 3.91 -7.61 1.60
C PHE A 65 3.98 -9.14 1.54
N LEU A 66 5.18 -9.68 1.33
CA LEU A 66 5.41 -11.12 1.15
C LEU A 66 5.45 -11.89 2.47
N TRP A 67 6.08 -11.31 3.50
CA TRP A 67 6.49 -12.04 4.72
C TRP A 67 6.02 -11.38 6.02
N GLY A 68 5.18 -10.35 5.94
CA GLY A 68 4.58 -9.68 7.09
C GLY A 68 5.34 -8.45 7.57
N LEU A 69 4.72 -7.67 8.46
CA LEU A 69 5.04 -6.25 8.69
C LEU A 69 6.35 -5.94 9.44
N LYS A 70 7.24 -6.91 9.68
CA LYS A 70 8.50 -6.67 10.42
C LYS A 70 9.68 -6.66 9.46
N LEU A 71 10.46 -5.58 9.49
CA LEU A 71 11.74 -5.54 8.76
C LEU A 71 12.80 -6.41 9.43
N ASP A 72 13.75 -6.89 8.62
CA ASP A 72 14.98 -7.47 9.13
C ASP A 72 15.85 -6.40 9.81
N GLY A 73 16.70 -6.85 10.74
CA GLY A 73 17.50 -5.95 11.57
C GLY A 73 18.52 -5.12 10.78
N GLU A 74 19.08 -5.65 9.69
CA GLU A 74 20.09 -4.96 8.89
C GLU A 74 19.46 -3.86 8.03
N LEU A 75 18.32 -4.16 7.38
CA LEU A 75 17.56 -3.18 6.63
C LEU A 75 17.03 -2.06 7.55
N ARG A 76 16.54 -2.42 8.75
CA ARG A 76 16.13 -1.45 9.77
C ARG A 76 17.26 -0.49 10.14
N LYS A 77 18.49 -0.99 10.34
CA LYS A 77 19.67 -0.13 10.64
C LYS A 77 19.99 0.81 9.49
N LYS A 78 19.97 0.32 8.25
CA LYS A 78 20.24 1.16 7.05
C LYS A 78 19.21 2.28 6.88
N LEU A 79 17.97 2.03 7.27
CA LEU A 79 16.86 3.00 7.20
C LEU A 79 16.70 3.85 8.48
N ALA A 80 17.56 3.68 9.49
CA ALA A 80 17.45 4.41 10.76
C ALA A 80 17.53 5.94 10.58
N SER A 81 18.37 6.39 9.64
CA SER A 81 18.57 7.80 9.30
C SER A 81 17.95 8.11 7.93
N ASN A 82 16.66 7.80 7.75
CA ASN A 82 15.96 7.97 6.47
C ASN A 82 15.59 9.43 6.11
N GLY A 83 15.86 10.38 7.01
CA GLY A 83 15.62 11.82 6.77
C GLY A 83 14.18 12.28 6.97
N THR A 84 13.27 11.40 7.40
CA THR A 84 11.85 11.74 7.66
C THR A 84 11.50 11.66 9.14
N HIS A 85 10.28 12.05 9.49
CA HIS A 85 9.71 11.86 10.82
C HIS A 85 9.31 10.41 11.14
N LEU A 86 9.37 9.51 10.14
CA LEU A 86 8.90 8.14 10.24
C LEU A 86 10.04 7.19 10.64
N GLY A 87 9.72 6.19 11.46
CA GLY A 87 10.63 5.10 11.74
C GLY A 87 10.92 4.23 10.51
N PRO A 88 11.97 3.39 10.55
CA PRO A 88 12.32 2.48 9.45
C PRO A 88 11.16 1.58 8.99
N ASP A 89 10.44 0.98 9.93
CA ASP A 89 9.29 0.13 9.61
C ASP A 89 8.13 0.96 9.04
N ASP A 90 7.97 2.19 9.51
CA ASP A 90 6.89 3.08 9.07
C ASP A 90 7.08 3.58 7.63
N VAL A 91 8.31 3.90 7.21
CA VAL A 91 8.56 4.30 5.80
C VAL A 91 8.23 3.18 4.82
N CYS A 92 8.63 1.94 5.13
CA CYS A 92 8.30 0.76 4.33
C CYS A 92 6.80 0.47 4.36
N ARG A 93 6.16 0.63 5.53
CA ARG A 93 4.72 0.45 5.68
C ARG A 93 3.93 1.49 4.90
N MET A 94 4.36 2.75 4.85
CA MET A 94 3.70 3.79 4.05
C MET A 94 3.78 3.51 2.56
N MET A 95 4.92 2.98 2.09
CA MET A 95 5.07 2.53 0.71
C MET A 95 4.13 1.37 0.36
N LEU A 96 4.06 0.36 1.23
CA LEU A 96 3.12 -0.76 1.05
C LEU A 96 1.67 -0.28 1.10
N PHE A 97 1.35 0.57 2.06
CA PHE A 97 0.01 1.10 2.27
C PHE A 97 -0.48 1.89 1.06
N PHE A 98 0.39 2.72 0.48
CA PHE A 98 0.15 3.42 -0.79
C PHE A 98 -0.22 2.44 -1.92
N ALA A 99 0.61 1.43 -2.16
CA ALA A 99 0.38 0.45 -3.23
C ALA A 99 -0.93 -0.33 -3.03
N GLN A 100 -1.24 -0.70 -1.79
CA GLN A 100 -2.50 -1.36 -1.46
C GLN A 100 -3.72 -0.47 -1.71
N ASN A 101 -3.63 0.83 -1.40
CA ASN A 101 -4.72 1.77 -1.67
C ASN A 101 -4.89 2.03 -3.17
N LYS A 102 -3.80 2.11 -3.95
CA LYS A 102 -3.89 2.15 -5.42
C LYS A 102 -4.64 0.95 -5.96
N PHE A 103 -4.32 -0.26 -5.47
CA PHE A 103 -5.04 -1.47 -5.90
C PHE A 103 -6.52 -1.41 -5.54
N ARG A 104 -6.89 -0.96 -4.33
CA ARG A 104 -8.30 -0.81 -3.93
C ARG A 104 -9.08 0.11 -4.88
N ILE A 105 -8.49 1.25 -5.25
CA ILE A 105 -9.12 2.18 -6.19
C ILE A 105 -9.23 1.57 -7.58
N PHE A 106 -8.18 0.89 -8.04
CA PHE A 106 -8.17 0.19 -9.33
C PHE A 106 -9.26 -0.89 -9.38
N ASP A 107 -9.32 -1.75 -8.37
CA ASP A 107 -10.29 -2.84 -8.26
C ASP A 107 -11.73 -2.32 -8.23
N ALA A 108 -12.00 -1.25 -7.46
CA ALA A 108 -13.30 -0.60 -7.44
C ALA A 108 -13.69 0.00 -8.81
N LYS A 109 -12.72 0.56 -9.56
CA LYS A 109 -12.95 1.05 -10.94
C LYS A 109 -13.27 -0.08 -11.89
N SER A 110 -12.46 -1.13 -11.89
CA SER A 110 -12.68 -2.31 -12.73
C SER A 110 -14.05 -2.95 -12.45
N LYS A 111 -14.41 -3.15 -11.18
CA LYS A 111 -15.74 -3.64 -10.80
C LYS A 111 -16.87 -2.70 -11.25
N SER A 112 -16.66 -1.39 -11.16
CA SER A 112 -17.67 -0.41 -11.60
C SER A 112 -17.92 -0.48 -13.10
N GLU A 113 -16.86 -0.61 -13.89
CA GLU A 113 -16.92 -0.70 -15.36
C GLU A 113 -17.46 -2.06 -15.83
N GLU A 114 -16.97 -3.17 -15.26
CA GLU A 114 -17.35 -4.53 -15.67
C GLU A 114 -18.77 -4.92 -15.24
N LEU A 115 -19.19 -4.50 -14.04
CA LEU A 115 -20.47 -4.88 -13.47
C LEU A 115 -21.55 -3.80 -13.66
N GLY A 116 -21.19 -2.62 -14.20
CA GLY A 116 -22.10 -1.47 -14.30
C GLY A 116 -22.59 -0.95 -12.95
N MET A 117 -21.87 -1.26 -11.87
CA MET A 117 -22.26 -0.95 -10.50
C MET A 117 -21.63 0.38 -10.06
N PRO A 118 -22.37 1.31 -9.44
CA PRO A 118 -21.83 2.62 -9.08
C PRO A 118 -20.98 2.53 -7.81
N TYR A 119 -19.70 2.17 -7.93
CA TYR A 119 -18.80 2.15 -6.78
C TYR A 119 -18.31 3.56 -6.41
N ILE A 120 -18.10 3.77 -5.11
CA ILE A 120 -17.47 4.94 -4.50
C ILE A 120 -16.38 4.48 -3.52
N MET A 121 -15.47 5.39 -3.19
CA MET A 121 -14.53 5.17 -2.09
C MET A 121 -14.97 5.95 -0.86
N LYS A 122 -14.95 5.29 0.29
CA LYS A 122 -15.13 5.88 1.61
C LYS A 122 -13.78 6.10 2.25
N ILE A 123 -13.49 7.36 2.56
CA ILE A 123 -12.38 7.71 3.43
C ILE A 123 -12.90 7.68 4.87
N LEU A 124 -12.24 6.88 5.70
CA LEU A 124 -12.58 6.67 7.10
C LEU A 124 -11.45 7.13 8.00
N ARG A 125 -11.81 7.73 9.13
CA ARG A 125 -10.90 8.11 10.20
C ARG A 125 -11.43 7.51 11.50
N PHE A 126 -10.69 6.57 12.07
CA PHE A 126 -11.01 5.97 13.38
C PHE A 126 -10.74 6.96 14.51
N GLU A 127 -11.08 6.62 15.75
CA GLU A 127 -10.69 7.41 16.91
C GLU A 127 -9.18 7.29 17.16
N GLY A 128 -8.54 8.41 17.52
CA GLY A 128 -7.11 8.43 17.83
C GLY A 128 -6.45 9.80 17.67
N ASP A 129 -5.15 9.83 17.96
CA ASP A 129 -4.32 11.04 17.87
C ASP A 129 -3.83 11.26 16.44
N PHE A 130 -4.59 12.06 15.68
CA PHE A 130 -4.22 12.46 14.33
C PHE A 130 -3.45 13.77 14.31
N CYS A 131 -2.49 13.87 13.38
CA CYS A 131 -1.85 15.14 13.05
C CYS A 131 -2.85 16.13 12.41
N SER A 132 -2.48 17.41 12.35
CA SER A 132 -3.32 18.48 11.81
C SER A 132 -3.77 18.25 10.37
N ALA A 133 -2.89 17.70 9.51
CA ALA A 133 -3.23 17.35 8.13
C ALA A 133 -4.35 16.30 8.07
N CYS A 134 -4.19 15.18 8.80
CA CYS A 134 -5.21 14.13 8.86
C CYS A 134 -6.52 14.60 9.53
N LYS A 135 -6.47 15.56 10.47
CA LYS A 135 -7.66 16.15 11.10
C LYS A 135 -8.48 17.00 10.14
N LYS A 136 -7.80 17.79 9.29
CA LYS A 136 -8.43 18.67 8.32
C LYS A 136 -8.91 17.95 7.06
N HIS A 137 -8.36 16.77 6.77
CA HIS A 137 -8.78 16.01 5.61
C HIS A 137 -10.25 15.60 5.71
N ARG A 138 -10.99 15.76 4.61
CA ARG A 138 -12.40 15.40 4.53
C ARG A 138 -12.55 13.88 4.66
N VAL A 139 -13.56 13.47 5.42
CA VAL A 139 -13.96 12.06 5.63
C VAL A 139 -15.32 11.88 4.94
N GLY A 140 -15.60 10.68 4.44
CA GLY A 140 -16.86 10.35 3.77
C GLY A 140 -16.66 9.86 2.35
N ASP A 141 -17.65 10.12 1.51
CA ASP A 141 -17.78 9.52 0.19
C ASP A 141 -17.05 10.33 -0.88
N TYR A 142 -16.30 9.62 -1.72
CA TYR A 142 -15.54 10.12 -2.85
C TYR A 142 -15.91 9.35 -4.11
N SER A 143 -16.08 10.09 -5.21
CA SER A 143 -16.11 9.46 -6.53
C SER A 143 -14.76 8.81 -6.83
N LEU A 144 -14.75 7.76 -7.66
CA LEU A 144 -13.51 7.03 -8.00
C LEU A 144 -12.47 7.91 -8.72
N SER A 145 -12.88 9.03 -9.29
CA SER A 145 -12.00 10.02 -9.95
C SER A 145 -11.43 11.07 -9.00
N GLU A 146 -12.04 11.27 -7.82
CA GLU A 146 -11.67 12.33 -6.87
C GLU A 146 -10.93 11.80 -5.64
N VAL A 147 -10.63 10.50 -5.60
CA VAL A 147 -9.94 9.88 -4.47
C VAL A 147 -8.54 10.48 -4.35
N PRO A 148 -8.20 11.14 -3.22
CA PRO A 148 -6.86 11.67 -3.00
C PRO A 148 -5.85 10.54 -2.83
N GLU A 149 -4.56 10.88 -2.96
CA GLU A 149 -3.50 9.95 -2.58
C GLU A 149 -3.57 9.64 -1.08
N ILE A 150 -3.67 8.36 -0.75
CA ILE A 150 -3.58 7.84 0.62
C ILE A 150 -2.43 6.83 0.65
N PRO A 151 -1.39 7.03 1.47
CA PRO A 151 -1.24 7.98 2.58
C PRO A 151 -1.17 9.46 2.17
N LEU A 152 -1.70 10.35 3.02
CA LEU A 152 -1.65 11.80 2.77
C LEU A 152 -0.21 12.33 2.77
N ALA A 153 0.13 13.14 1.78
CA ALA A 153 1.45 13.76 1.61
C ALA A 153 1.94 14.49 2.87
N ASP A 154 1.07 15.34 3.44
CA ASP A 154 1.41 16.19 4.58
C ASP A 154 1.16 15.51 5.94
N CYS A 155 0.93 14.20 5.95
CA CYS A 155 0.80 13.47 7.21
C CYS A 155 2.10 13.59 8.03
N ARG A 156 1.94 13.85 9.33
CA ARG A 156 3.00 13.93 10.33
C ARG A 156 2.70 13.09 11.57
N CYS A 157 1.82 12.09 11.44
CA CYS A 157 1.55 11.14 12.52
C CYS A 157 2.81 10.30 12.80
N LYS A 158 3.08 9.98 14.08
CA LYS A 158 4.29 9.25 14.50
C LYS A 158 4.51 7.92 13.76
N GLY A 159 3.43 7.19 13.47
CA GLY A 159 3.45 5.95 12.70
C GLY A 159 2.95 6.12 11.26
N GLY A 160 3.01 7.32 10.68
CA GLY A 160 2.48 7.57 9.34
C GLY A 160 0.95 7.61 9.29
N CYS A 161 0.42 7.72 8.06
CA CYS A 161 -1.01 7.89 7.82
C CYS A 161 -1.79 6.62 8.16
N THR A 162 -2.86 6.77 8.94
CA THR A 162 -3.79 5.69 9.32
C THR A 162 -5.22 5.93 8.82
N ILE A 163 -5.42 6.95 7.97
CA ILE A 163 -6.68 7.17 7.27
C ILE A 163 -6.94 5.96 6.36
N SER A 164 -8.11 5.36 6.49
CA SER A 164 -8.47 4.13 5.77
C SER A 164 -9.31 4.44 4.54
N LEU A 165 -9.14 3.61 3.51
CA LEU A 165 -9.90 3.65 2.28
C LEU A 165 -10.70 2.36 2.14
N SER A 166 -12.02 2.46 2.03
CA SER A 166 -12.93 1.34 1.83
C SER A 166 -13.75 1.55 0.57
N GLU A 167 -13.91 0.52 -0.25
CA GLU A 167 -14.90 0.54 -1.33
C GLU A 167 -16.32 0.42 -0.75
N ALA A 168 -17.29 1.00 -1.43
CA ALA A 168 -18.70 0.83 -1.15
C ALA A 168 -19.52 1.03 -2.43
N LEU A 169 -20.71 0.45 -2.49
CA LEU A 169 -21.70 0.79 -3.51
C LEU A 169 -22.37 2.12 -3.16
N ASP A 170 -22.53 2.98 -4.15
CA ASP A 170 -23.31 4.22 -4.06
C ASP A 170 -24.79 3.87 -4.13
N ILE A 171 -25.36 3.56 -2.96
CA ILE A 171 -26.75 3.12 -2.81
C ILE A 171 -27.74 4.15 -3.39
N ASN A 172 -27.37 5.44 -3.44
CA ASN A 172 -28.21 6.49 -4.02
C ASN A 172 -28.30 6.40 -5.55
N LYS A 173 -27.35 5.70 -6.20
CA LYS A 173 -27.32 5.46 -7.64
C LYS A 173 -27.70 4.03 -8.02
N VAL A 174 -27.83 3.14 -7.05
CA VAL A 174 -28.48 1.85 -7.25
C VAL A 174 -29.98 2.12 -7.34
N THR A 175 -30.46 2.46 -8.53
CA THR A 175 -31.90 2.52 -8.79
C THR A 175 -32.51 1.16 -8.46
N THR A 176 -33.52 1.17 -7.59
CA THR A 176 -34.46 0.07 -7.39
C THR A 176 -34.89 -0.45 -8.77
N ILE A 177 -34.49 -1.68 -9.07
CA ILE A 177 -35.08 -2.47 -10.15
C ILE A 177 -36.50 -2.83 -9.75
#